data_AF-A0A1F5EQY8-F1
#
_entry.id   AF-A0A1F5EQY8-F1
#
_cell.length_a   1.000
_cell.length_b   1.000
_cell.length_c   1.000
_cell.angle_alpha   90.00
_cell.angle_beta   90.00
_cell.angle_gamma   90.00
#
_symmetry.space_group_name_H-M   'P 1'
#
loop_
_entity.id
_entity.type
_entity.pdbx_description
1 polymer ?
#
loop_
_entity_poly.entity_id
_entity_poly.type
_entity_poly.pdbx_seq_one_letter_code
_entity_poly.pdbx_strand_id
1 'polypeptide(L)'
;MITNSPSEKIIKQAREIAEAIFKSAEDPNQMPINEESWKKLKKLSGDSLLYKIDEKENLLSWVVTIPTSTELMEKFLAKEITEKELFEQTKPGMKYDTLYLCTIVTNPEYRNKGYSKEVTLDAIKKI
;
A
#
# COMPACT_ATOMS: atom_id res chain seq x y z
N MET A 1 17.71 0.78 1.18
CA MET A 1 17.16 -0.58 1.34
C MET A 1 15.66 -0.59 1.06
N ILE A 2 15.11 -1.67 0.49
CA ILE A 2 13.65 -1.91 0.43
C ILE A 2 13.30 -2.94 1.52
N THR A 3 12.23 -2.70 2.29
CA THR A 3 11.82 -3.55 3.41
C THR A 3 10.30 -3.55 3.61
N ASN A 4 9.74 -4.65 4.12
CA ASN A 4 8.34 -4.76 4.58
C ASN A 4 8.20 -4.66 6.12
N SER A 5 9.33 -4.48 6.81
CA SER A 5 9.42 -4.45 8.27
C SER A 5 10.34 -3.30 8.72
N PRO A 6 9.98 -2.04 8.41
CA PRO A 6 10.74 -0.88 8.88
C PRO A 6 10.49 -0.61 10.37
N SER A 7 11.22 0.35 10.95
CA SER A 7 11.00 0.79 12.33
C SER A 7 9.67 1.52 12.52
N GLU A 8 9.15 1.55 13.75
CA GLU A 8 7.89 2.25 14.09
C GLU A 8 7.92 3.74 13.72
N LYS A 9 9.10 4.36 13.80
CA LYS A 9 9.32 5.74 13.36
C LYS A 9 8.94 5.94 11.88
N ILE A 10 9.44 5.07 11.00
CA ILE A 10 9.17 5.12 9.56
C ILE A 10 7.68 4.89 9.28
N ILE A 11 7.09 3.92 9.99
CA ILE A 11 5.68 3.57 9.88
C ILE A 11 4.79 4.78 10.25
N LYS A 12 5.10 5.44 11.37
CA LYS A 12 4.41 6.65 11.82
C LYS A 12 4.54 7.78 10.79
N GLN A 13 5.76 8.03 10.30
CA GLN A 13 6.03 9.06 9.31
C GLN A 13 5.25 8.82 8.00
N ALA A 14 5.22 7.58 7.51
CA ALA A 14 4.47 7.22 6.30
C ALA A 14 2.97 7.49 6.46
N ARG A 15 2.40 7.15 7.62
CA ARG A 15 0.99 7.42 7.94
C ARG A 15 0.68 8.91 7.97
N GLU A 16 1.52 9.72 8.60
CA GLU A 16 1.33 11.17 8.68
C GLU A 16 1.38 11.83 7.30
N ILE A 17 2.32 11.43 6.45
CA ILE A 17 2.41 11.93 5.07
C ILE A 17 1.21 11.45 4.24
N ALA A 18 0.81 10.18 4.38
CA ALA A 18 -0.35 9.65 3.67
C ALA A 18 -1.63 10.41 4.05
N GLU A 19 -1.89 10.62 5.33
CA GLU A 19 -3.08 11.33 5.78
C GLU A 19 -3.09 12.80 5.33
N ALA A 20 -1.93 13.46 5.34
CA ALA A 20 -1.81 14.83 4.83
C ALA A 20 -2.11 14.97 3.32
N ILE A 21 -1.86 13.90 2.53
CA ILE A 21 -2.07 13.89 1.08
C ILE A 21 -3.49 13.41 0.73
N PHE A 22 -3.93 12.30 1.32
CA PHE A 22 -5.14 11.58 0.92
C PHE A 22 -6.36 11.90 1.78
N LYS A 23 -6.16 12.37 3.02
CA LYS A 23 -7.24 12.64 3.99
C LYS A 23 -8.22 11.47 4.14
N SER A 24 -7.70 10.26 4.06
CA SER A 24 -8.49 9.03 4.02
C SER A 24 -9.33 8.80 5.28
N ALA A 25 -8.97 9.40 6.42
CA ALA A 25 -9.76 9.28 7.63
C ALA A 25 -11.15 9.92 7.52
N GLU A 26 -11.34 10.83 6.55
CA GLU A 26 -12.61 11.54 6.31
C GLU A 26 -13.51 10.83 5.27
N ASP A 27 -13.00 9.83 4.55
CA ASP A 27 -13.74 9.10 3.52
C ASP A 27 -14.07 7.66 3.96
N PRO A 28 -15.32 7.35 4.32
CA PRO A 28 -15.72 6.01 4.77
C PRO A 28 -15.60 4.93 3.69
N ASN A 29 -15.37 5.30 2.44
CA ASN A 29 -15.23 4.39 1.29
C ASN A 29 -13.77 4.01 1.01
N GLN A 30 -12.78 4.63 1.67
CA GLN A 30 -11.36 4.32 1.52
C GLN A 30 -10.91 3.19 2.44
N MET A 31 -9.85 2.49 2.06
CA MET A 31 -9.18 1.57 2.98
C MET A 31 -8.68 2.35 4.21
N PRO A 32 -9.01 1.93 5.44
CA PRO A 32 -8.59 2.65 6.63
C PRO A 32 -7.07 2.54 6.85
N ILE A 33 -6.40 3.66 7.13
CA ILE A 33 -4.95 3.67 7.39
C ILE A 33 -4.68 3.42 8.89
N ASN A 34 -4.78 2.16 9.30
CA ASN A 34 -4.57 1.74 10.70
C ASN A 34 -3.80 0.40 10.81
N GLU A 35 -3.52 -0.01 12.04
CA GLU A 35 -2.77 -1.24 12.32
C GLU A 35 -3.46 -2.52 11.82
N GLU A 36 -4.78 -2.58 11.85
CA GLU A 36 -5.55 -3.76 11.41
C GLU A 36 -5.41 -3.95 9.90
N SER A 37 -5.50 -2.85 9.13
CA SER A 37 -5.26 -2.87 7.69
C SER A 37 -3.85 -3.35 7.37
N TRP A 38 -2.84 -2.90 8.12
CA TRP A 38 -1.46 -3.35 7.90
C TRP A 38 -1.25 -4.82 8.24
N LYS A 39 -1.82 -5.29 9.35
CA LYS A 39 -1.81 -6.72 9.71
C LYS A 39 -2.46 -7.56 8.63
N LYS A 40 -3.54 -7.06 8.02
CA LYS A 40 -4.21 -7.73 6.90
C LYS A 40 -3.36 -7.70 5.62
N LEU A 41 -2.80 -6.55 5.23
CA LEU A 41 -1.91 -6.44 4.07
C LEU A 41 -0.77 -7.47 4.14
N LYS A 42 -0.11 -7.58 5.30
CA LYS A 42 0.95 -8.59 5.53
C LYS A 42 0.47 -10.04 5.37
N LYS A 43 -0.81 -10.33 5.68
CA LYS A 43 -1.42 -11.65 5.47
C LYS A 43 -1.84 -11.88 4.02
N LEU A 44 -2.17 -10.83 3.27
CA LEU A 44 -2.49 -10.93 1.84
C LEU A 44 -1.22 -11.29 1.04
N SER A 45 -0.15 -10.53 1.27
CA SER A 45 1.21 -10.83 0.82
C SER A 45 2.19 -10.03 1.67
N GLY A 46 3.34 -10.63 2.00
CA GLY A 46 4.41 -9.95 2.74
C GLY A 46 4.94 -8.69 2.04
N ASP A 47 4.72 -8.55 0.74
CA ASP A 47 5.18 -7.43 -0.08
C ASP A 47 4.04 -6.48 -0.49
N SER A 48 2.85 -6.64 0.09
CA SER A 48 1.71 -5.71 -0.08
C SER A 48 2.01 -4.31 0.46
N LEU A 49 3.07 -4.16 1.25
CA LEU A 49 3.49 -2.90 1.85
C LEU A 49 5.01 -2.86 1.92
N LEU A 50 5.63 -2.09 1.03
CA LEU A 50 7.07 -1.95 0.94
C LEU A 50 7.51 -0.51 1.14
N TYR A 51 8.63 -0.36 1.84
CA TYR A 51 9.26 0.91 2.16
C TYR A 51 10.66 0.95 1.58
N LYS A 52 11.01 2.04 0.91
CA LYS A 52 12.36 2.41 0.54
C LYS A 52 12.90 3.37 1.59
N ILE A 53 13.94 2.93 2.31
CA ILE A 53 14.65 3.72 3.33
C ILE A 53 16.12 3.88 2.95
N ASP A 54 16.76 4.97 3.38
CA ASP A 54 18.22 5.13 3.28
C ASP A 54 18.95 4.53 4.49
N GLU A 55 20.28 4.66 4.52
CA GLU A 55 21.15 4.16 5.59
C GLU A 55 20.97 4.90 6.92
N LYS A 56 20.36 6.08 6.91
CA LYS A 56 20.10 6.92 8.09
C LYS A 56 18.66 6.79 8.60
N GLU A 57 17.93 5.78 8.13
CA GLU A 57 16.50 5.59 8.39
C GLU A 57 15.65 6.81 8.02
N ASN A 58 15.89 7.39 6.84
CA ASN A 58 14.96 8.32 6.21
C ASN A 58 14.00 7.57 5.28
N LEU A 59 12.71 7.86 5.40
CA LEU A 59 11.69 7.37 4.47
C LEU A 59 11.83 8.07 3.12
N LEU A 60 12.23 7.33 2.09
CA LEU A 60 12.38 7.85 0.72
C LEU A 60 11.07 7.69 -0.08
N SER A 61 10.49 6.50 -0.07
CA SER A 61 9.26 6.17 -0.78
C SER A 61 8.59 4.94 -0.17
N TRP A 62 7.29 4.77 -0.35
CA TRP A 62 6.61 3.52 -0.03
C TRP A 62 5.48 3.25 -1.02
N VAL A 63 5.06 1.98 -1.08
CA VAL A 63 3.98 1.50 -1.92
C VAL A 63 3.07 0.58 -1.12
N VAL A 64 1.77 0.68 -1.38
CA VAL A 64 0.77 -0.28 -0.92
C VAL A 64 0.16 -0.93 -2.16
N THR A 65 0.16 -2.26 -2.18
CA THR A 65 -0.49 -3.06 -3.21
C THR A 65 -1.44 -4.07 -2.56
N ILE A 66 -2.59 -4.32 -3.16
CA ILE A 66 -3.56 -5.30 -2.68
C ILE A 66 -3.70 -6.38 -3.76
N PRO A 67 -3.16 -7.60 -3.54
CA PRO A 67 -3.44 -8.71 -4.44
C PRO A 67 -4.91 -9.12 -4.28
N THR A 68 -5.63 -9.28 -5.39
CA THR A 68 -7.07 -9.53 -5.39
C THR A 68 -7.48 -10.38 -6.60
N SER A 69 -8.79 -10.61 -6.76
CA SER A 69 -9.34 -11.28 -7.95
C SER A 69 -9.83 -10.26 -8.98
N THR A 70 -9.83 -10.69 -10.23
CA THR A 70 -10.38 -9.93 -11.37
C THR A 70 -11.84 -9.58 -11.12
N GLU A 71 -12.64 -10.51 -10.58
CA GLU A 71 -14.05 -10.28 -10.25
C GLU A 71 -14.24 -9.11 -9.26
N LEU A 72 -13.44 -9.05 -8.19
CA LEU A 72 -13.54 -7.96 -7.22
C LEU A 72 -13.07 -6.64 -7.81
N MET A 73 -12.01 -6.67 -8.62
CA MET A 73 -11.52 -5.48 -9.32
C MET A 73 -12.55 -4.93 -10.30
N GLU A 74 -13.22 -5.79 -11.06
CA GLU A 74 -14.27 -5.38 -12.01
C GLU A 74 -15.44 -4.68 -11.29
N LYS A 75 -15.88 -5.22 -10.14
CA LYS A 75 -16.90 -4.57 -9.29
C LYS A 75 -16.44 -3.20 -8.78
N PHE A 76 -15.18 -3.08 -8.38
CA PHE A 76 -14.61 -1.82 -7.93
C PHE A 76 -14.56 -0.78 -9.06
N LEU A 77 -14.10 -1.18 -10.25
CA LEU A 77 -14.05 -0.32 -11.45
C LEU A 77 -15.46 0.09 -11.92
N ALA A 78 -16.45 -0.80 -11.77
CA ALA A 78 -17.86 -0.53 -12.04
C ALA A 78 -18.53 0.34 -10.96
N LYS A 79 -17.82 0.69 -9.88
CA LYS A 79 -18.33 1.42 -8.70
C LYS A 79 -19.45 0.70 -7.96
N GLU A 80 -19.51 -0.63 -8.09
CA GLU A 80 -20.44 -1.48 -7.34
C GLU A 80 -19.96 -1.71 -5.90
N ILE A 81 -18.64 -1.64 -5.70
CA ILE A 81 -18.00 -1.69 -4.39
C ILE A 81 -16.99 -0.54 -4.27
N THR A 82 -16.74 -0.13 -3.03
CA THR A 82 -15.76 0.88 -2.63
C THR A 82 -14.36 0.30 -2.49
N GLU A 83 -13.34 1.14 -2.30
CA GLU A 83 -11.98 0.66 -2.01
C GLU A 83 -11.95 -0.12 -0.68
N LYS A 84 -12.67 0.37 0.33
CA LYS A 84 -12.84 -0.32 1.61
C LYS A 84 -13.40 -1.71 1.41
N GLU A 85 -14.47 -1.84 0.62
CA GLU A 85 -15.10 -3.14 0.35
C GLU A 85 -14.21 -4.05 -0.48
N LEU A 86 -13.51 -3.54 -1.50
CA LEU A 86 -12.49 -4.29 -2.26
C LEU A 86 -11.44 -4.86 -1.30
N PHE A 87 -10.91 -4.02 -0.41
CA PHE A 87 -9.94 -4.43 0.59
C PHE A 87 -10.54 -5.48 1.52
N GLU A 88 -11.72 -5.24 2.09
CA GLU A 88 -12.39 -6.13 3.04
C GLU A 88 -12.73 -7.51 2.45
N GLN A 89 -13.26 -7.55 1.23
CA GLN A 89 -13.65 -8.76 0.52
C GLN A 89 -12.45 -9.57 0.03
N THR A 90 -11.32 -8.93 -0.22
CA THR A 90 -10.04 -9.62 -0.48
C THR A 90 -9.57 -10.34 0.80
N LYS A 91 -9.58 -11.67 0.82
CA LYS A 91 -9.20 -12.51 1.97
C LYS A 91 -7.85 -13.22 1.75
N PRO A 92 -7.03 -13.39 2.80
CA PRO A 92 -5.83 -14.23 2.75
C PRO A 92 -6.15 -15.65 2.25
N GLY A 93 -5.33 -16.15 1.32
CA GLY A 93 -5.46 -17.51 0.76
C GLY A 93 -6.45 -17.63 -0.39
N MET A 94 -7.10 -16.54 -0.82
CA MET A 94 -7.81 -16.52 -2.10
C MET A 94 -6.83 -16.68 -3.27
N LYS A 95 -7.33 -17.14 -4.41
CA LYS A 95 -6.58 -17.04 -5.66
C LYS A 95 -6.53 -15.57 -6.06
N TYR A 96 -5.32 -15.04 -6.19
CA TYR A 96 -5.08 -13.70 -6.70
C TYR A 96 -4.65 -13.78 -8.17
N ASP A 97 -5.30 -13.02 -9.02
CA ASP A 97 -4.97 -12.89 -10.45
C ASP A 97 -4.94 -11.43 -10.92
N THR A 98 -5.19 -10.49 -10.00
CA THR A 98 -5.14 -9.06 -10.22
C THR A 98 -4.39 -8.38 -9.08
N LEU A 99 -3.69 -7.28 -9.39
CA LEU A 99 -3.00 -6.47 -8.39
C LEU A 99 -3.54 -5.04 -8.42
N TYR A 100 -4.08 -4.59 -7.30
CA TYR A 100 -4.44 -3.19 -7.12
C TYR A 100 -3.26 -2.39 -6.58
N LEU A 101 -2.75 -1.43 -7.34
CA LEU A 101 -1.78 -0.44 -6.86
C LEU A 101 -2.52 0.66 -6.10
N CYS A 102 -2.81 0.42 -4.82
CA CYS A 102 -3.59 1.31 -3.96
C CYS A 102 -2.90 2.68 -3.79
N THR A 103 -1.63 2.69 -3.41
CA THR A 103 -0.90 3.96 -3.31
C THR A 103 0.58 3.81 -3.54
N ILE A 104 1.19 4.88 -4.07
CA ILE A 104 2.62 5.07 -4.06
C ILE A 104 2.94 6.52 -3.73
N VAL A 105 3.82 6.71 -2.75
CA VAL A 105 4.26 8.04 -2.34
C VAL A 105 5.77 8.07 -2.23
N THR A 106 6.35 9.12 -2.79
CA THR A 106 7.74 9.51 -2.55
C THR A 106 7.73 10.74 -1.65
N ASN A 107 8.51 10.69 -0.57
CA ASN A 107 8.68 11.80 0.35
C ASN A 107 9.05 13.07 -0.46
N PRO A 108 8.35 14.21 -0.25
CA PRO A 108 8.55 15.43 -1.02
C PRO A 108 10.01 15.84 -1.24
N GLU A 109 10.87 15.68 -0.22
CA GLU A 109 12.29 16.02 -0.26
C GLU A 109 13.13 15.11 -1.19
N TYR A 110 12.58 13.97 -1.59
CA TYR A 110 13.28 12.89 -2.30
C TYR A 110 12.66 12.56 -3.66
N ARG A 111 11.77 13.40 -4.18
CA ARG A 111 11.14 13.23 -5.50
C ARG A 111 12.15 13.33 -6.66
N ASN A 112 11.73 12.86 -7.84
CA ASN A 112 12.52 12.87 -9.08
C ASN A 112 13.81 12.02 -9.06
N LYS A 113 13.92 11.07 -8.14
CA LYS A 113 15.07 10.16 -7.99
C LYS A 113 14.78 8.71 -8.39
N GLY A 114 13.58 8.41 -8.90
CA GLY A 114 13.19 7.07 -9.34
C GLY A 114 12.79 6.09 -8.22
N TYR A 115 12.78 6.50 -6.96
CA TYR A 115 12.48 5.62 -5.82
C TYR A 115 11.11 4.96 -5.88
N SER A 116 10.09 5.67 -6.40
CA SER A 116 8.76 5.11 -6.58
C SER A 116 8.78 3.91 -7.55
N LYS A 117 9.44 4.08 -8.70
CA LYS A 117 9.64 3.01 -9.68
C LYS A 117 10.35 1.80 -9.05
N GLU A 118 11.42 2.03 -8.31
CA GLU A 118 12.16 0.94 -7.64
C GLU A 118 11.26 0.13 -6.70
N VAL A 119 10.57 0.81 -5.78
CA VAL A 119 9.75 0.13 -4.77
C VAL A 119 8.52 -0.56 -5.38
N THR A 120 7.89 0.03 -6.42
CA THR A 120 6.79 -0.62 -7.13
C THR A 120 7.22 -1.86 -7.88
N LEU A 121 8.36 -1.81 -8.58
CA LEU A 121 8.84 -2.99 -9.31
C LEU A 121 9.15 -4.15 -8.35
N ASP A 122 9.68 -3.85 -7.16
CA ASP A 122 9.89 -4.86 -6.13
C ASP A 122 8.59 -5.42 -5.56
N ALA A 123 7.55 -4.59 -5.39
CA ALA A 123 6.23 -5.05 -4.95
C ALA A 123 5.56 -5.96 -5.99
N ILE A 124 5.64 -5.61 -7.28
CA ILE A 124 4.99 -6.38 -8.35
C ILE A 124 5.70 -7.72 -8.59
N LYS A 125 7.04 -7.76 -8.58
CA LYS A 125 7.80 -8.97 -8.92
C LYS A 125 7.60 -10.15 -7.95
N LYS A 126 7.08 -9.89 -6.76
CA LYS A 126 7.01 -10.85 -5.65
C LYS A 126 5.58 -11.24 -5.27
N ILE A 127 4.59 -10.76 -6.04
CA ILE A 127 3.17 -11.10 -5.93
C ILE A 127 2.79 -11.91 -7.16
#